data_AF-A0A8S2YBE4-F1
#
_entry.id   AF-A0A8S2YBE4-F1
#
_cell.length_a   1.000
_cell.length_b   1.000
_cell.length_c   1.000
_cell.angle_alpha   90.00
_cell.angle_beta   90.00
_cell.angle_gamma   90.00
#
_symmetry.space_group_name_H-M   'P 1'
#
loop_
_entity.id
_entity.type
_entity.pdbx_description
1 polymer ?
#
loop_
_entity_poly.entity_id
_entity_poly.type
_entity_poly.pdbx_seq_one_letter_code
_entity_poly.pdbx_strand_id
1 'polypeptide(L)' 'MSDHDDASEIVEIDFEVGHSSIIRSEATTLHNPPRTHDWKIYLRSA' A
#
# COMPACT_ATOMS: atom_id res chain seq x y z
N MET A 1 -1.53 13.32 48.47
CA MET A 1 -1.21 12.36 47.41
C MET A 1 -1.97 12.84 46.19
N SER A 2 -1.25 13.27 45.15
CA SER A 2 -1.83 13.81 43.92
C SER A 2 -1.85 12.66 42.94
N ASP A 3 -3.03 12.12 42.67
CA ASP A 3 -3.24 11.11 41.65
C ASP A 3 -3.01 11.79 40.30
N HIS A 4 -1.82 11.57 39.73
CA HIS A 4 -1.57 11.88 38.32
C HIS A 4 -2.33 10.83 37.51
N ASP A 5 -3.43 11.24 36.89
CA ASP A 5 -4.06 10.47 35.82
C ASP A 5 -3.08 10.40 34.64
N ASP A 6 -2.37 9.28 34.52
CA ASP A 6 -1.69 8.87 33.28
C ASP A 6 -2.77 8.55 32.22
N ALA A 7 -3.36 9.61 31.65
CA ALA A 7 -4.29 9.48 30.54
C ALA A 7 -3.50 9.07 29.29
N SER A 8 -3.54 7.77 28.98
CA SER A 8 -3.06 7.25 27.70
C SER A 8 -4.19 7.25 26.67
N GLU A 9 -3.92 7.80 25.50
CA GLU A 9 -4.84 7.81 24.36
C GLU A 9 -4.33 6.81 23.31
N ILE A 10 -5.21 5.91 22.87
CA ILE A 10 -4.92 4.95 21.80
C ILE A 10 -5.62 5.46 20.53
N VAL A 11 -4.85 5.66 19.48
CA VAL A 11 -5.35 6.05 18.15
C VAL A 11 -5.19 4.87 17.21
N GLU A 12 -6.31 4.36 16.70
CA GLU A 12 -6.35 3.35 15.65
C GLU A 12 -6.50 4.03 14.28
N ILE A 13 -5.72 3.59 13.30
CA ILE A 13 -5.75 4.13 11.94
C ILE A 13 -5.86 2.97 10.97
N ASP A 14 -6.94 2.97 10.19
CA ASP A 14 -7.16 1.98 9.15
C ASP A 14 -6.71 2.50 7.78
N PHE A 15 -5.93 1.69 7.09
CA PHE A 15 -5.56 1.92 5.71
C PHE A 15 -5.59 0.60 4.94
N GLU A 16 -5.88 0.72 3.65
CA GLU A 16 -5.80 -0.37 2.71
C GLU A 16 -4.53 -0.27 1.87
N VAL A 17 -3.86 -1.41 1.74
CA VAL A 17 -2.77 -1.60 0.79
C VAL A 17 -3.25 -2.53 -0.31
N GLY A 18 -3.18 -2.07 -1.56
CA GLY A 18 -3.64 -2.86 -2.69
C GLY A 18 -2.77 -2.69 -3.92
N HIS A 19 -3.03 -3.52 -4.93
CA HIS A 19 -2.42 -3.39 -6.23
C HIS A 19 -3.42 -3.70 -7.35
N SER A 20 -3.13 -3.19 -8.53
CA SER A 20 -3.82 -3.54 -9.78
C SER A 20 -2.77 -3.87 -10.82
N SER A 21 -3.01 -4.93 -11.58
CA SER A 21 -2.15 -5.34 -12.69
C SER A 21 -2.98 -5.61 -13.95
N ILE A 22 -2.39 -5.33 -15.10
CA ILE A 22 -2.97 -5.59 -16.41
C ILE A 22 -1.90 -6.30 -17.25
N ILE A 23 -2.29 -7.42 -17.86
CA ILE A 23 -1.45 -8.12 -18.84
C ILE A 23 -1.38 -7.26 -20.09
N ARG A 24 -0.17 -6.99 -20.56
CA ARG A 24 0.06 -6.27 -21.82
C ARG A 24 -0.21 -7.20 -22.99
N SER A 25 -0.79 -6.67 -24.07
CA SER A 25 -0.91 -7.40 -25.33
C SER A 25 0.46 -7.73 -25.93
N GLU A 26 1.46 -6.88 -25.69
CA GLU A 26 2.85 -7.05 -26.10
C GLU A 26 3.82 -6.74 -24.96
N ALA A 27 4.84 -7.58 -24.80
CA ALA A 27 5.85 -7.43 -23.76
C ALA A 27 6.82 -6.28 -24.08
N THR A 28 7.19 -5.49 -23.09
CA THR A 28 8.25 -4.49 -23.23
C THR A 28 9.61 -5.19 -23.26
N THR A 29 10.30 -5.10 -24.38
CA THR A 29 11.61 -5.74 -24.62
C THR A 29 12.81 -4.94 -24.11
N LEU A 30 12.59 -3.71 -23.61
CA LEU A 30 13.64 -2.87 -23.00
C LEU A 30 14.27 -3.53 -21.75
N HIS A 31 13.55 -4.45 -21.10
CA HIS A 31 14.01 -5.16 -19.92
C HIS A 31 14.26 -6.65 -20.24
N ASN A 32 15.19 -7.28 -19.52
CA ASN A 32 15.44 -8.72 -19.59
C ASN A 32 15.27 -9.35 -18.19
N PRO A 33 14.22 -10.16 -17.94
CA PRO A 33 13.21 -10.61 -18.90
C PRO A 33 12.26 -9.49 -19.36
N PRO A 34 11.64 -9.62 -20.56
CA PRO A 34 10.67 -8.66 -21.06
C PRO A 34 9.52 -8.46 -20.07
N ARG A 35 9.11 -7.21 -19.84
CA ARG A 35 8.03 -6.89 -18.90
C ARG A 35 6.68 -7.13 -19.57
N THR A 36 5.87 -8.02 -18.97
CA THR A 36 4.57 -8.45 -19.52
C THR A 36 3.36 -7.79 -18.85
N HIS A 37 3.55 -7.14 -17.69
CA HIS A 37 2.47 -6.53 -16.93
C HIS A 37 2.75 -5.06 -16.63
N ASP A 38 1.73 -4.24 -16.82
CA ASP A 38 1.66 -2.92 -16.22
C ASP A 38 0.95 -3.04 -14.88
N TRP A 39 1.48 -2.37 -13.87
CA TRP A 39 0.97 -2.49 -12.50
C TRP A 39 1.08 -1.18 -11.76
N LYS A 40 0.18 -0.98 -10.79
CA LYS A 40 0.24 0.08 -9.80
C LYS A 40 0.01 -0.50 -8.41
N ILE A 41 0.68 0.06 -7.42
CA ILE A 41 0.45 -0.19 -5.99
C ILE A 41 -0.20 1.07 -5.42
N TYR A 42 -1.12 0.91 -4.47
CA TYR A 42 -1.75 2.05 -3.80
C TYR A 42 -1.87 1.80 -2.30
N LEU A 43 -1.76 2.91 -1.57
CA LEU A 43 -2.09 3.05 -0.16
C LEU A 43 -3.26 4.04 -0.10
N ARG A 44 -4.34 3.68 0.58
CA ARG A 44 -5.50 4.57 0.76
C ARG A 44 -6.07 4.41 2.16
N SER A 45 -6.80 5.41 2.64
CA SER A 45 -7.68 5.20 3.79
C SER A 45 -8.67 4.08 3.45
N ALA A 46 -9.02 3.28 4.45
CA ALA A 46 -10.14 2.33 4.34
C ALA A 46 -11.43 3.06 3.92
#